data_AF-A0A2J7YCG6-F1
#
_entry.id   AF-A0A2J7YCG6-F1
#
_cell.length_a   1.000
_cell.length_b   1.000
_cell.length_c   1.000
_cell.angle_alpha   90.00
_cell.angle_beta   90.00
_cell.angle_gamma   90.00
#
_symmetry.space_group_name_H-M   'P 1'
#
loop_
_entity.id
_entity.type
_entity.pdbx_description
1 polymer ?
#
loop_
_entity_poly.entity_id
_entity_poly.type
_entity_poly.pdbx_seq_one_letter_code
_entity_poly.pdbx_strand_id
1 'polypeptide(L)'
;VLLLVMLAPRSYTAEDVVELHCHGGGVCAGRVLRAVIEAGARPARNGEFTLRAFLNGRLDLAQAESVAELLGARTPAAADSALAGLRGGVGEAVAGLRARCLDLLVELEA
;
A
#
# COMPACT_ATOMS: atom_id res chain seq x y z
N VAL A 1 -24.70 8.17 4.90
CA VAL A 1 -23.34 7.67 5.22
C VAL A 1 -23.33 6.21 4.86
N LEU A 2 -22.34 5.75 4.10
CA LEU A 2 -22.16 4.34 3.76
C LEU A 2 -20.95 3.81 4.54
N LEU A 3 -21.05 2.57 5.01
CA LEU A 3 -19.97 1.89 5.73
C LEU A 3 -19.51 0.70 4.88
N LEU A 4 -18.21 0.63 4.58
CA LEU A 4 -17.60 -0.53 3.94
C LEU A 4 -16.70 -1.23 4.94
N VAL A 5 -16.97 -2.51 5.19
CA VAL A 5 -16.19 -3.34 6.11
C VAL A 5 -15.37 -4.34 5.31
N MET A 6 -14.05 -4.33 5.51
CA MET A 6 -13.10 -5.24 4.90
C MET A 6 -12.33 -5.95 6.01
N LEU A 7 -12.60 -7.24 6.20
CA LEU A 7 -11.92 -8.04 7.23
C LEU A 7 -10.60 -8.59 6.72
N ALA A 8 -9.60 -8.67 7.60
CA ALA A 8 -8.30 -9.25 7.33
C ALA A 8 -8.44 -10.69 6.75
N PRO A 9 -7.56 -11.11 5.83
CA PRO A 9 -6.49 -10.34 5.19
C PRO A 9 -6.95 -9.59 3.92
N ARG A 10 -8.26 -9.49 3.66
CA ARG A 10 -8.83 -9.00 2.40
C ARG A 10 -9.12 -7.49 2.43
N SER A 11 -8.11 -6.72 2.78
CA SER A 11 -8.14 -5.25 2.80
C SER A 11 -6.85 -4.68 2.19
N TYR A 12 -6.79 -3.35 2.03
CA TYR A 12 -5.58 -2.69 1.50
C TYR A 12 -4.36 -2.89 2.42
N THR A 13 -4.53 -2.73 3.74
CA THR A 13 -3.43 -2.94 4.71
C THR A 13 -3.27 -4.40 5.11
N ALA A 14 -4.15 -5.30 4.64
CA ALA A 14 -4.32 -6.68 5.13
C ALA A 14 -4.72 -6.79 6.62
N GLU A 15 -5.12 -5.68 7.25
CA GLU A 15 -5.73 -5.65 8.59
C GLU A 15 -7.26 -5.49 8.48
N ASP A 16 -7.99 -5.51 9.59
CA ASP A 16 -9.40 -5.09 9.58
C ASP A 16 -9.50 -3.59 9.27
N VAL A 17 -10.22 -3.26 8.20
CA VAL A 17 -10.39 -1.89 7.71
C VAL A 17 -11.88 -1.58 7.57
N VAL A 18 -12.25 -0.38 8.01
CA VAL A 18 -13.60 0.17 7.81
C VAL A 18 -13.49 1.53 7.13
N GLU A 19 -14.17 1.70 6.02
CA GLU A 19 -14.27 3.00 5.33
C GLU A 19 -15.63 3.65 5.59
N LEU A 20 -15.57 4.93 6.00
CA LEU A 20 -16.73 5.77 6.31
C LEU A 20 -16.96 6.77 5.18
N HIS A 21 -17.94 6.48 4.32
CA HIS A 21 -18.28 7.32 3.18
C HIS A 21 -19.37 8.31 3.59
N CYS A 22 -18.98 9.55 3.87
CA CYS A 22 -19.88 10.62 4.28
C CYS A 22 -20.36 11.49 3.10
N HIS A 23 -21.43 12.27 3.32
CA HIS A 23 -21.84 13.29 2.35
C HIS A 23 -20.70 14.27 2.10
N GLY A 24 -20.58 14.72 0.85
CA GLY A 24 -19.49 15.60 0.41
C GLY A 24 -19.35 16.87 1.24
N GLY A 25 -18.11 17.36 1.36
CA GLY A 25 -17.77 18.60 2.05
C GLY A 25 -16.85 18.39 3.25
N GLY A 26 -15.88 19.29 3.41
CA GLY A 26 -14.83 19.20 4.44
C GLY A 26 -15.37 19.21 5.88
N VAL A 27 -16.53 19.83 6.13
CA VAL A 27 -17.15 19.87 7.46
C VAL A 27 -17.63 18.49 7.89
N CYS A 28 -18.29 17.74 7.00
CA CYS A 28 -18.77 16.39 7.28
C CYS A 28 -17.59 15.44 7.53
N ALA A 29 -16.59 15.45 6.65
CA ALA A 29 -15.39 14.64 6.79
C ALA A 29 -14.61 14.96 8.07
N GLY A 30 -14.46 16.24 8.41
CA GLY A 30 -13.79 16.68 9.63
C GLY A 30 -14.51 16.23 10.91
N ARG A 31 -15.86 16.26 10.93
CA ARG A 31 -16.64 15.75 12.06
C ARG A 31 -16.51 14.24 12.22
N VAL A 32 -16.53 13.49 11.12
CA VAL A 32 -16.33 12.03 11.13
C VAL A 32 -14.92 11.70 11.63
N LEU A 33 -13.88 12.35 11.10
CA LEU A 33 -12.50 12.15 11.54
C LEU A 33 -12.34 12.42 13.05
N ARG A 34 -12.92 13.52 13.54
CA ARG A 34 -12.91 13.85 14.97
C ARG A 34 -13.59 12.78 15.82
N ALA A 35 -14.78 12.32 15.41
CA ALA A 35 -15.51 11.29 16.13
C ALA A 35 -14.72 9.96 16.21
N VAL A 36 -14.03 9.58 15.14
CA VAL A 36 -13.20 8.36 15.11
C VAL A 36 -11.97 8.49 16.03
N ILE A 37 -11.36 9.68 16.09
CA ILE A 37 -10.26 9.95 17.02
C ILE A 37 -10.74 9.95 18.47
N GLU A 38 -11.88 10.58 18.78
CA GLU A 38 -12.50 10.57 20.11
C GLU A 38 -12.89 9.15 20.56
N ALA A 39 -13.21 8.26 19.61
CA ALA A 39 -13.47 6.85 19.86
C ALA A 39 -12.19 6.00 20.06
N GLY A 40 -11.00 6.60 20.04
CA GLY A 40 -9.72 5.95 20.36
C GLY A 40 -8.78 5.74 19.18
N ALA A 41 -9.13 6.16 17.97
CA ALA A 41 -8.21 6.07 16.84
C ALA A 41 -7.07 7.11 16.94
N ARG A 42 -5.87 6.70 16.54
CA ARG A 42 -4.74 7.63 16.35
C ARG A 42 -4.73 8.17 14.91
N PRO A 43 -4.47 9.47 14.70
CA PRO A 43 -4.20 9.99 13.35
C PRO A 43 -3.06 9.23 12.65
N ALA A 44 -3.29 8.83 11.40
CA ALA A 44 -2.27 8.15 10.59
C ALA A 44 -1.11 9.09 10.23
N ARG A 45 0.10 8.56 10.15
CA ARG A 45 1.28 9.25 9.62
C ARG A 45 1.24 9.24 8.09
N ASN A 46 2.08 10.09 7.48
CA ASN A 46 2.23 10.11 6.02
C ASN A 46 2.65 8.72 5.50
N GLY A 47 1.90 8.21 4.52
CA GLY A 47 2.16 6.90 3.91
C GLY A 47 1.88 5.69 4.81
N GLU A 48 1.34 5.87 6.02
CA GLU A 48 1.25 4.79 7.00
C GLU A 48 0.40 3.60 6.51
N PHE A 49 -0.68 3.85 5.76
CA PHE A 49 -1.51 2.78 5.20
C PHE A 49 -0.74 1.91 4.19
N THR A 50 0.01 2.53 3.27
CA THR A 50 0.82 1.80 2.28
C THR A 50 2.00 1.10 2.94
N LEU A 51 2.61 1.72 3.96
CA LEU A 51 3.65 1.07 4.77
C LEU A 51 3.12 -0.21 5.42
N ARG A 52 1.91 -0.18 6.01
CA ARG A 52 1.30 -1.37 6.61
C ARG A 52 0.99 -2.45 5.58
N ALA A 53 0.51 -2.07 4.39
CA ALA A 53 0.32 -3.00 3.28
C ALA A 53 1.64 -3.71 2.91
N PHE A 54 2.75 -2.98 2.85
CA PHE A 54 4.09 -3.55 2.64
C PHE A 54 4.51 -4.49 3.79
N LEU A 55 4.41 -4.03 5.04
CA LEU A 55 4.82 -4.81 6.21
C LEU A 55 4.02 -6.11 6.38
N ASN A 56 2.74 -6.10 5.96
CA ASN A 56 1.87 -7.27 5.99
C ASN A 56 1.97 -8.14 4.73
N GLY A 57 2.93 -7.87 3.84
CA GLY A 57 3.19 -8.66 2.63
C GLY A 57 2.10 -8.56 1.56
N ARG A 58 1.20 -7.56 1.66
CA ARG A 58 0.18 -7.28 0.63
C ARG A 58 0.80 -6.66 -0.62
N LEU A 59 1.88 -5.91 -0.45
CA LEU A 59 2.69 -5.29 -1.50
C LEU A 59 4.17 -5.58 -1.23
N ASP A 60 4.98 -5.71 -2.27
CA ASP A 60 6.43 -5.56 -2.14
C ASP A 60 6.83 -4.07 -2.09
N LEU A 61 8.13 -3.80 -1.87
CA LEU A 61 8.62 -2.42 -1.74
C LEU A 61 8.48 -1.63 -3.05
N ALA A 62 8.75 -2.25 -4.20
CA ALA A 62 8.65 -1.61 -5.50
C ALA A 62 7.19 -1.21 -5.82
N GLN A 63 6.24 -2.11 -5.51
CA GLN A 63 4.82 -1.85 -5.62
C GLN A 63 4.38 -0.70 -4.69
N ALA A 64 4.88 -0.66 -3.44
CA ALA A 64 4.58 0.41 -2.50
C ALA A 64 5.08 1.78 -3.01
N GLU A 65 6.26 1.84 -3.62
CA GLU A 65 6.80 3.05 -4.26
C GLU A 65 5.96 3.47 -5.47
N SER A 66 5.54 2.53 -6.31
CA SER A 66 4.69 2.81 -7.47
C SER A 66 3.32 3.39 -7.11
N VAL A 67 2.81 3.18 -5.88
CA VAL A 67 1.60 3.89 -5.39
C VAL A 67 1.86 5.40 -5.35
N ALA A 68 2.99 5.82 -4.80
CA ALA A 68 3.36 7.23 -4.68
C ALA A 68 3.64 7.86 -6.06
N GLU A 69 4.28 7.11 -6.95
CA GLU A 69 4.52 7.52 -8.35
C GLU A 69 3.20 7.76 -9.09
N LEU A 70 2.23 6.85 -8.94
CA LEU A 70 0.92 6.97 -9.58
C LEU A 70 0.17 8.20 -9.09
N LEU A 71 0.16 8.46 -7.79
CA LEU A 71 -0.47 9.65 -7.20
C LEU A 71 0.20 10.96 -7.66
N GLY A 72 1.51 10.93 -7.90
CA GLY A 72 2.30 12.08 -8.36
C GLY A 72 2.36 12.26 -9.88
N ALA A 73 1.80 11.33 -10.66
CA ALA A 73 1.93 11.31 -12.12
C ALA A 73 1.28 12.53 -12.77
N ARG A 74 2.02 13.21 -13.65
CA ARG A 74 1.56 14.41 -14.38
C ARG A 74 1.34 14.18 -15.87
N THR A 75 1.68 12.98 -16.36
CA THR A 75 1.51 12.59 -17.76
C THR A 75 0.90 11.20 -17.82
N PRO A 76 0.14 10.87 -18.89
CA PRO A 76 -0.37 9.52 -19.09
C PRO A 76 0.74 8.46 -19.07
N ALA A 77 1.87 8.72 -19.74
CA ALA A 77 3.01 7.80 -19.76
C ALA A 77 3.60 7.53 -18.36
N ALA A 78 3.67 8.54 -17.49
CA ALA A 78 4.12 8.36 -16.11
C ALA A 78 3.11 7.53 -15.30
N ALA A 79 1.81 7.77 -15.48
CA ALA A 79 0.76 6.97 -14.85
C ALA A 79 0.79 5.51 -15.32
N ASP A 80 0.97 5.28 -16.62
CA ASP A 80 1.08 3.93 -17.21
C ASP A 80 2.31 3.18 -16.67
N SER A 81 3.45 3.87 -16.53
CA SER A 81 4.66 3.31 -15.93
C SER A 81 4.45 2.92 -14.46
N ALA A 82 3.83 3.79 -13.66
CA ALA A 82 3.54 3.51 -12.26
C ALA A 82 2.52 2.37 -12.10
N LEU A 83 1.52 2.29 -12.99
CA LEU A 83 0.59 1.16 -13.05
C LEU A 83 1.30 -0.16 -13.42
N ALA A 84 2.30 -0.12 -14.30
CA ALA A 84 3.11 -1.30 -14.60
C ALA A 84 3.89 -1.76 -13.37
N GLY A 85 4.49 -0.84 -12.61
CA GLY A 85 5.16 -1.14 -11.35
C GLY A 85 4.23 -1.72 -10.28
N LEU A 86 3.00 -1.20 -10.17
CA LEU A 86 1.97 -1.75 -9.27
C LEU A 86 1.56 -3.18 -9.62
N ARG A 87 1.55 -3.54 -10.91
CA ARG A 87 1.29 -4.92 -11.35
C ARG A 87 2.40 -5.89 -10.95
N GLY A 88 3.54 -5.39 -10.48
CA GLY A 88 4.66 -6.19 -10.00
C GLY A 88 5.71 -6.47 -11.08
N GLY A 89 6.34 -7.64 -11.00
CA GLY A 89 7.38 -8.08 -11.96
C GLY A 89 8.79 -7.58 -11.64
N VAL A 90 8.95 -6.35 -11.11
CA VAL A 90 10.26 -5.86 -10.65
C VAL A 90 10.75 -6.68 -9.45
N GLY A 91 9.89 -6.86 -8.44
CA GLY A 91 10.21 -7.67 -7.27
C GLY A 91 10.56 -9.12 -7.62
N GLU A 92 9.85 -9.71 -8.59
CA GLU A 92 10.10 -11.07 -9.08
C GLU A 92 11.44 -11.18 -9.81
N ALA A 93 11.76 -10.22 -10.68
CA ALA A 93 13.05 -10.19 -11.38
C ALA A 93 14.22 -10.05 -10.40
N VAL A 94 14.10 -9.18 -9.40
CA VAL A 94 15.11 -9.01 -8.33
C VAL A 94 15.22 -10.27 -7.49
N ALA A 95 14.10 -10.91 -7.13
CA ALA A 95 14.11 -12.17 -6.38
C ALA A 95 14.81 -13.29 -7.16
N GLY A 96 14.57 -13.39 -8.47
CA GLY A 96 15.23 -14.37 -9.34
C GLY A 96 16.74 -14.13 -9.46
N LEU A 97 17.17 -12.88 -9.57
CA LEU A 97 18.60 -12.54 -9.54
C LEU A 97 19.24 -12.88 -8.20
N ARG A 98 18.56 -12.55 -7.09
CA ARG A 98 19.02 -12.88 -5.73
C ARG A 98 19.18 -14.39 -5.55
N ALA A 99 18.23 -15.19 -6.03
CA ALA A 99 18.31 -16.65 -5.94
C ALA A 99 19.57 -17.18 -6.63
N ARG A 100 19.82 -16.74 -7.88
CA ARG A 100 21.02 -17.14 -8.64
C ARG A 100 22.34 -16.75 -7.93
N CYS A 101 22.39 -15.57 -7.31
CA CYS A 101 23.57 -15.15 -6.56
C CYS A 101 23.78 -16.03 -5.31
N LEU A 102 22.70 -16.41 -4.62
CA LEU A 102 22.78 -17.30 -3.47
C LEU A 102 23.24 -18.70 -3.87
N ASP A 103 22.76 -19.22 -4.99
CA ASP A 103 23.18 -20.53 -5.50
C ASP A 103 24.70 -20.57 -5.74
N LEU A 104 25.26 -19.55 -6.39
CA LEU A 104 26.71 -19.42 -6.63
C LEU A 104 27.50 -19.27 -5.33
N LEU A 105 26.96 -18.55 -4.34
CA LEU A 105 27.61 -18.39 -3.04
C LEU A 105 27.71 -19.73 -2.31
N VAL A 106 26.63 -20.52 -2.32
CA VAL A 106 26.58 -21.85 -1.73
C VAL A 106 27.61 -22.79 -2.38
N GLU A 107 27.79 -22.73 -3.71
CA GLU A 107 28.82 -23.50 -4.41
C GLU A 107 30.25 -23.12 -3.99
N LEU A 108 30.50 -21.86 -3.63
CA LEU A 108 31.81 -21.38 -3.19
C LEU A 108 32.08 -21.65 -1.70
N GLU A 109 31.04 -21.73 -0.88
CA GLU A 109 31.16 -21.97 0.57
C GLU A 109 31.15 -23.46 0.96
N ALA A 110 30.80 -24.36 0.02
CA ALA A 110 30.82 -25.82 0.19
C ALA A 110 32.21 -26.44 -0.03
#